data_AF-A0A800IMN9-F1
#
_entry.id   AF-A0A800IMN9-F1
#
_cell.length_a   1.000
_cell.length_b   1.000
_cell.length_c   1.000
_cell.angle_alpha   90.00
_cell.angle_beta   90.00
_cell.angle_gamma   90.00
#
_symmetry.space_group_name_H-M   'P 1'
#
loop_
_entity.id
_entity.type
_entity.pdbx_description
1 polymer ?
#
loop_
_entity_poly.entity_id
_entity_poly.type
_entity_poly.pdbx_seq_one_letter_code
_entity_poly.pdbx_strand_id
1 'polypeptide(L)' 'MKFRKGDVRHCIADNSKLHDLLGFVPQTAFEDGLKEVIEWSGTTHAEDRFDEVRREWKEKGLV' A
#
# COMPACT_ATOMS: atom_id res chain seq x y z
N MET A 1 8.63 16.82 10.74
CA MET A 1 7.78 15.61 10.52
C MET A 1 7.85 14.74 11.76
N LYS A 2 6.71 14.30 12.28
CA LYS A 2 6.63 13.44 13.48
C LYS A 2 6.43 12.00 13.00
N PHE A 3 7.42 11.14 13.21
CA PHE A 3 7.35 9.71 12.84
C PHE A 3 6.77 8.89 13.99
N ARG A 4 6.08 7.79 13.68
CA ARG A 4 5.57 6.85 14.68
C ARG A 4 6.65 5.83 15.02
N LYS A 5 6.59 5.30 16.24
CA LYS A 5 7.48 4.20 16.64
C LYS A 5 7.20 3.00 15.75
N GLY A 6 8.21 2.55 14.99
CA GLY A 6 8.12 1.41 14.09
C GLY A 6 8.00 1.74 12.60
N ASP A 7 7.93 3.03 12.22
CA ASP A 7 7.89 3.40 10.80
C ASP A 7 9.22 3.07 10.10
N VAL A 8 9.15 2.36 8.97
CA VAL A 8 10.31 2.08 8.10
C VAL A 8 10.57 3.29 7.20
N ARG A 9 11.81 3.78 7.19
CA ARG A 9 12.18 5.04 6.52
C ARG A 9 12.39 4.92 5.02
N HIS A 10 12.88 3.76 4.59
CA HIS A 10 13.14 3.45 3.20
C HIS A 10 12.63 2.05 2.93
N CYS A 11 11.55 1.95 2.16
CA CYS A 11 10.99 0.70 1.69
C CYS A 11 10.92 0.75 0.16
N ILE A 12 12.07 0.56 -0.47
CA ILE A 12 12.23 0.57 -1.93
C ILE A 12 12.72 -0.81 -2.32
N ALA A 13 11.99 -1.47 -3.22
CA ALA A 13 12.33 -2.82 -3.66
C ALA A 13 13.35 -2.78 -4.81
N ASP A 14 14.39 -3.61 -4.71
CA ASP A 14 15.24 -3.96 -5.84
C ASP A 14 14.51 -4.96 -6.75
N ASN A 15 14.35 -4.60 -8.02
CA ASN A 15 13.65 -5.42 -9.01
C ASN A 15 14.58 -6.27 -9.88
N SER A 16 15.90 -6.28 -9.64
CA SER A 16 16.90 -7.00 -10.46
C SER A 16 16.55 -8.48 -10.63
N LYS A 17 16.19 -9.17 -9.55
CA LYS A 17 15.81 -10.59 -9.61
C LYS A 17 14.56 -10.84 -10.46
N LEU A 18 13.60 -9.90 -10.44
CA LEU A 18 12.35 -10.02 -11.15
C LEU A 18 12.55 -9.73 -12.65
N HIS A 19 13.43 -8.79 -12.97
CA HIS A 19 13.95 -8.59 -14.33
C HIS A 19 14.67 -9.85 -14.86
N ASP A 20 15.61 -10.41 -14.10
CA ASP A 20 16.45 -11.51 -14.59
C ASP A 20 15.68 -12.81 -14.82
N LEU A 21 14.67 -13.08 -13.98
CA LEU A 21 13.89 -14.31 -14.06
C LEU A 21 12.70 -14.21 -15.01
N LEU A 22 12.05 -13.04 -15.08
CA LEU A 22 10.77 -12.87 -15.78
C LEU A 22 10.83 -11.88 -16.94
N GLY A 23 11.96 -11.18 -17.13
CA GLY A 23 12.10 -10.10 -18.10
C GLY A 23 11.22 -8.88 -17.78
N PHE A 24 10.67 -8.79 -16.57
CA PHE A 24 9.76 -7.72 -16.21
C PHE A 24 10.53 -6.43 -15.93
N VAL A 25 10.06 -5.35 -16.54
CA VAL A 25 10.55 -3.99 -16.33
C VAL A 25 9.35 -3.10 -16.04
N PRO A 26 9.34 -2.32 -14.94
CA PRO A 26 8.30 -1.34 -14.68
C PRO A 26 8.21 -0.35 -15.85
N GLN A 27 7.01 -0.19 -16.42
CA GLN A 27 6.78 0.72 -17.55
C GLN A 27 6.21 2.07 -17.12
N THR A 28 5.65 2.14 -15.91
CA THR A 28 5.01 3.34 -15.38
C THR A 28 5.96 4.00 -14.38
N ALA A 29 6.24 5.29 -14.58
CA ALA A 29 6.96 6.09 -13.59
C ALA A 29 6.13 6.25 -12.32
N PHE A 30 6.78 6.40 -11.18
CA PHE A 30 6.10 6.49 -9.88
C PHE A 30 5.13 7.66 -9.83
N GLU A 31 5.55 8.82 -10.33
CA GLU A 31 4.78 10.06 -10.34
C GLU A 31 3.51 9.93 -11.19
N ASP A 32 3.58 9.20 -12.31
CA ASP A 32 2.45 9.02 -13.20
C ASP A 32 1.44 8.03 -12.62
N GLY A 33 1.92 6.90 -12.09
CA GLY A 33 1.06 5.96 -11.37
C GLY A 33 0.37 6.59 -10.15
N LEU A 34 1.06 7.50 -9.44
CA LEU A 34 0.46 8.21 -8.31
C LEU A 34 -0.65 9.17 -8.74
N LYS A 35 -0.51 9.86 -9.88
CA LYS A 35 -1.57 10.72 -10.43
C LYS A 35 -2.83 9.90 -10.75
N GLU A 36 -2.67 8.76 -11.42
CA GLU A 36 -3.79 7.87 -11.73
C GLU A 36 -4.53 7.41 -10.47
N VAL A 37 -3.80 7.05 -9.41
CA VAL A 37 -4.40 6.67 -8.12
C VAL A 37 -5.17 7.83 -7.48
N ILE A 38 -4.64 9.05 -7.53
CA ILE A 38 -5.32 10.24 -6.99
C ILE A 38 -6.62 10.50 -7.76
N GLU A 39 -6.58 10.47 -9.08
CA GLU A 39 -7.75 10.67 -9.93
C GLU A 39 -8.82 9.61 -9.66
N TRP A 40 -8.42 8.34 -9.59
CA TRP A 40 -9.32 7.25 -9.24
C TRP A 40 -9.94 7.43 -7.84
N SER A 41 -9.15 7.88 -6.85
CA SER A 41 -9.63 8.06 -5.48
C SER A 41 -10.80 9.07 -5.39
N GLY A 42 -10.84 10.06 -6.28
CA GLY A 42 -11.94 11.03 -6.34
C GLY A 42 -13.26 10.45 -6.86
N THR A 43 -13.22 9.28 -7.49
CA THR A 43 -14.39 8.61 -8.08
C THR A 43 -14.93 7.46 -7.23
N THR A 44 -14.19 7.07 -6.19
CA THR A 44 -14.50 5.88 -5.37
C THR A 44 -14.91 6.28 -3.96
N HIS A 45 -15.97 5.68 -3.43
CA HIS A 45 -16.32 5.80 -2.02
C HIS A 45 -15.53 4.79 -1.19
N ALA A 46 -14.74 5.28 -0.22
CA ALA A 46 -14.05 4.42 0.74
C ALA A 46 -14.97 4.13 1.92
N GLU A 47 -15.39 2.87 2.07
CA GLU A 47 -16.10 2.42 3.27
C GLU A 47 -15.10 2.09 4.38
N ASP A 48 -15.19 2.82 5.49
CA ASP A 48 -14.40 2.53 6.68
C ASP A 48 -15.12 1.45 7.51
N ARG A 49 -14.53 0.24 7.53
CA ARG A 49 -15.01 -0.91 8.31
C ARG A 49 -14.13 -1.19 9.53
N PHE A 50 -13.28 -0.24 9.94
CA PHE A 50 -12.30 -0.47 10.99
C PHE A 50 -12.93 -0.94 12.31
N ASP A 51 -14.00 -0.29 12.76
CA ASP A 51 -14.66 -0.66 14.03
C ASP A 51 -15.32 -2.05 13.98
N GLU A 52 -15.87 -2.43 12.84
CA GLU A 52 -16.45 -3.75 12.62
C GLU A 52 -15.36 -4.83 12.68
N VAL A 53 -14.29 -4.66 11.92
CA VAL A 53 -13.14 -5.58 11.88
C VAL A 53 -12.51 -5.70 13.27
N ARG A 54 -12.36 -4.57 13.97
CA ARG A 54 -11.80 -4.56 15.32
C ARG A 54 -12.65 -5.32 16.32
N ARG A 55 -13.99 -5.27 16.19
CA ARG A 55 -14.90 -6.08 17.02
C ARG A 55 -14.71 -7.57 16.74
N GLU A 56 -14.70 -7.97 15.47
CA GLU A 56 -14.48 -9.37 15.09
C GLU A 56 -13.13 -9.90 15.57
N TRP A 57 -12.08 -9.07 15.52
CA TRP A 57 -10.74 -9.47 15.96
C TRP A 57 -10.69 -9.68 17.48
N LYS A 58 -11.40 -8.88 18.26
CA LYS A 58 -11.54 -9.09 19.71
C LYS A 58 -12.26 -10.40 20.02
N GLU A 59 -13.35 -10.68 19.32
CA GLU A 59 -14.09 -11.95 19.48
C GLU A 59 -13.23 -13.17 19.14
N LYS A 60 -12.31 -13.01 18.18
CA LYS A 60 -11.33 -14.04 17.77
C LYS A 60 -10.04 -14.04 18.59
N GLY A 61 -9.87 -13.13 19.55
CA GLY A 61 -8.67 -13.01 20.40
C GLY A 61 -7.40 -12.57 19.67
N LEU A 62 -7.54 -11.87 18.53
CA LEU A 62 -6.41 -11.40 17.70
C LEU A 62 -5.87 -10.03 18.15
N VAL A 63 -6.63 -9.28 18.97
CA VAL A 63 -6.28 -7.97 19.57
C VAL A 63 -6.91 -7.77 20.93
#